data_AF-A0A1G1LU32-F1
#
_entry.id   AF-A0A1G1LU32-F1
#
_cell.length_a   1.000
_cell.length_b   1.000
_cell.length_c   1.000
_cell.angle_alpha   90.00
_cell.angle_beta   90.00
_cell.angle_gamma   90.00
#
_symmetry.space_group_name_H-M   'P 1'
#
loop_
_entity.id
_entity.type
_entity.pdbx_description
1 polymer ?
#
loop_
_entity_poly.entity_id
_entity_poly.type
_entity_poly.pdbx_seq_one_letter_code
_entity_poly.pdbx_strand_id
1 'polypeptide(L)'
;MERDKQGEIGMGKEIAACAFLFAVFAVALFFHSPDLFSVTGLAVGNAIGCCEDLCSQGTKEGCRGGFHPAKACNEVERCVMGCCIDKEGYCLQNYLQGGCTDKGGKFISKRCDDVLYCAYGSDKPLILKNRTISPYREFAARIAPRGSHGSFIPLVFFVAERNVDRVQAEVQKDGRTIALLELYDDGRHNDGGSEDGLYGTMWDSSAADVDEGITSLQVNIILTIKGEKRKVQSTQEISIHKNNACFPLNLGSDSPLKESIIIAGSGYGGRPQEWRRDSERVASQISALIESFTGEVHGTFRFDRDITDSSLAVAMVRADCSFLNASMDEVILLDGREECREEGGVIILNPVFFIKRSVINFSFTPLSGICEHIISERSFFGEINRSITSPDIVFHTVNLTFEGGLAANISFSIIDTNYPDTYTAYLDGSVLANGTAPDDFPLTIEVPLTAPQHQLLIQAISNKEIYSFAFINITSFSQEFETNQTTDQNETTE
;
A
#
# COMPACT_ATOMS: atom_id res chain seq x y z
N MET A 1 48.52 -27.65 -36.67
CA MET A 1 47.79 -27.90 -35.41
C MET A 1 46.68 -26.85 -35.40
N GLU A 2 45.56 -27.25 -35.96
CA GLU A 2 44.48 -26.42 -36.48
C GLU A 2 43.20 -27.04 -35.91
N ARG A 3 42.57 -26.33 -34.97
CA ARG A 3 41.29 -26.58 -34.27
C ARG A 3 41.15 -25.42 -33.28
N ASP A 4 40.04 -24.73 -33.06
CA ASP A 4 38.67 -24.79 -33.56
C ASP A 4 38.11 -23.35 -33.41
N LYS A 5 37.54 -22.79 -34.47
CA LYS A 5 36.70 -21.58 -34.44
C LYS A 5 35.44 -21.87 -35.24
N GLN A 6 34.39 -22.34 -34.56
CA GLN A 6 33.03 -22.36 -35.08
C GLN A 6 32.07 -22.56 -33.92
N GLY A 7 31.20 -21.58 -33.65
CA GLY A 7 30.18 -21.71 -32.62
C GLY A 7 29.50 -20.44 -32.13
N GLU A 8 29.26 -19.44 -32.99
CA GLU A 8 28.38 -18.30 -32.63
C GLU A 8 27.52 -17.91 -33.83
N ILE A 9 26.49 -18.71 -34.14
CA ILE A 9 25.35 -18.26 -34.94
C ILE A 9 24.12 -19.00 -34.41
N GLY A 10 23.13 -18.30 -33.86
CA GLY A 10 21.80 -18.91 -33.75
C GLY A 10 20.79 -18.39 -32.73
N MET A 11 21.10 -17.45 -31.82
CA MET A 11 20.14 -17.08 -30.76
C MET A 11 19.51 -15.68 -30.88
N GLY A 12 19.73 -14.98 -32.00
CA GLY A 12 19.23 -13.59 -32.16
C GLY A 12 17.83 -13.46 -32.77
N LYS A 13 17.34 -14.48 -33.50
CA LYS A 13 16.09 -14.34 -34.27
C LYS A 13 14.83 -14.73 -33.49
N GLU A 14 14.92 -15.65 -32.53
CA GLU A 14 13.76 -16.09 -31.76
C GLU A 14 13.39 -15.09 -30.65
N ILE A 15 14.37 -14.44 -30.02
CA ILE A 15 14.13 -13.42 -28.99
C ILE A 15 13.47 -12.17 -29.60
N ALA A 16 13.85 -11.80 -30.83
CA ALA A 16 13.25 -10.68 -31.53
C ALA A 16 11.79 -10.94 -31.93
N ALA A 17 11.44 -12.19 -32.25
CA ALA A 17 10.06 -12.56 -32.60
C ALA A 17 9.14 -12.51 -31.37
N CYS A 18 9.59 -12.97 -30.20
CA CYS A 18 8.82 -12.90 -28.97
C CYS A 18 8.61 -11.45 -28.48
N ALA A 19 9.64 -10.59 -28.57
CA ALA A 19 9.53 -9.19 -28.18
C ALA A 19 8.55 -8.41 -29.08
N PHE A 20 8.51 -8.71 -30.37
CA PHE A 20 7.59 -8.08 -31.31
C PHE A 20 6.14 -8.52 -31.08
N LEU A 21 5.90 -9.80 -30.79
CA LEU A 21 4.56 -10.32 -30.47
C LEU A 21 4.00 -9.71 -29.18
N PHE A 22 4.83 -9.53 -28.15
CA PHE A 22 4.42 -8.88 -26.90
C PHE A 22 4.08 -7.40 -27.09
N ALA A 23 4.85 -6.68 -27.91
CA ALA A 23 4.56 -5.29 -28.24
C ALA A 23 3.26 -5.14 -29.03
N VAL A 24 2.98 -6.03 -29.99
CA VAL A 24 1.73 -6.02 -30.77
C VAL A 24 0.52 -6.33 -29.87
N PHE A 25 0.65 -7.27 -28.92
CA PHE A 25 -0.42 -7.62 -27.99
C PHE A 25 -0.70 -6.49 -26.98
N ALA A 26 0.34 -5.83 -26.46
CA ALA A 26 0.21 -4.68 -25.56
C ALA A 26 -0.44 -3.47 -26.27
N VAL A 27 -0.09 -3.22 -27.53
CA VAL A 27 -0.71 -2.17 -28.35
C VAL A 27 -2.17 -2.52 -28.68
N ALA A 28 -2.48 -3.78 -29.00
CA ALA A 28 -3.87 -4.21 -29.23
C ALA A 28 -4.76 -4.03 -27.99
N LEU A 29 -4.23 -4.29 -26.78
CA LEU A 29 -4.93 -4.06 -25.52
C LEU A 29 -5.12 -2.57 -25.20
N PHE A 30 -4.20 -1.70 -25.63
CA PHE A 30 -4.34 -0.25 -25.44
C PHE A 30 -5.32 0.41 -26.44
N PHE A 31 -5.58 -0.19 -27.60
CA PHE A 31 -6.47 0.36 -28.62
C PHE A 31 -7.87 -0.27 -28.68
N HIS A 32 -8.17 -1.32 -27.91
CA HIS A 32 -9.50 -1.95 -27.82
C HIS A 32 -10.34 -1.50 -26.61
N SER A 33 -10.08 -0.31 -26.08
CA SER A 33 -10.96 0.28 -25.05
C SER A 33 -11.12 1.79 -25.25
N PRO A 34 -12.02 2.18 -26.15
CA PRO A 34 -12.99 3.19 -25.76
C PRO A 34 -14.41 2.80 -26.19
N ASP A 35 -15.41 3.28 -25.45
CA ASP A 35 -16.83 3.34 -25.83
C ASP A 35 -17.76 2.17 -25.47
N LEU A 36 -17.67 1.65 -24.25
CA LEU A 36 -18.78 0.88 -23.63
C LEU A 36 -19.38 1.57 -22.40
N PHE A 37 -19.43 2.91 -22.36
CA PHE A 37 -20.37 3.67 -21.52
C PHE A 37 -20.71 5.01 -22.19
N SER A 38 -21.34 4.96 -23.36
CA SER A 38 -22.11 6.08 -23.90
C SER A 38 -23.48 6.07 -23.23
N VAL A 39 -23.62 6.87 -22.17
CA VAL A 39 -24.92 7.21 -21.59
C VAL A 39 -25.71 7.95 -22.67
N THR A 40 -26.82 7.36 -23.10
CA THR A 40 -27.77 7.97 -24.03
C THR A 40 -28.16 9.36 -23.53
N GLY A 41 -27.92 10.39 -24.34
CA GLY A 41 -28.37 11.75 -24.09
C GLY A 41 -29.88 11.78 -23.86
N LEU A 42 -30.27 12.02 -22.60
CA LEU A 42 -31.62 12.44 -22.26
C LEU A 42 -31.86 13.78 -22.96
N ALA A 43 -32.83 13.81 -23.86
CA ALA A 43 -33.41 15.07 -24.32
C ALA A 43 -33.92 15.82 -23.09
N VAL A 44 -33.18 16.83 -22.65
CA VAL A 44 -33.56 17.70 -21.54
C VAL A 44 -34.75 18.51 -22.02
N GLY A 45 -35.95 18.01 -21.80
CA GLY A 45 -37.16 18.82 -21.94
C GLY A 45 -37.02 20.04 -21.03
N ASN A 46 -37.53 21.19 -21.46
CA ASN A 46 -37.53 22.47 -20.72
C ASN A 46 -38.15 22.40 -19.30
N ALA A 47 -38.63 21.24 -18.89
CA ALA A 47 -39.17 20.94 -17.56
C ALA A 47 -38.11 20.46 -16.54
N ILE A 48 -36.89 20.11 -16.97
CA ILE A 48 -35.82 19.67 -16.06
C ILE A 48 -34.83 20.82 -15.83
N GLY A 49 -34.49 21.05 -14.58
CA GLY A 49 -33.53 22.07 -14.15
C GLY A 49 -32.97 21.75 -12.77
N CYS A 50 -32.12 22.63 -12.25
CA CYS A 50 -31.50 22.41 -10.95
C CYS A 50 -32.37 22.97 -9.80
N CYS A 51 -32.65 22.13 -8.80
CA CYS A 51 -33.21 22.56 -7.52
C CYS A 51 -32.09 23.11 -6.61
N GLU A 52 -32.15 24.37 -6.19
CA GLU A 52 -31.11 24.97 -5.33
C GLU A 52 -30.98 24.31 -3.95
N ASP A 53 -32.07 23.76 -3.43
CA ASP A 53 -32.16 23.20 -2.09
C ASP A 53 -31.53 21.80 -1.97
N LEU A 54 -31.59 21.02 -3.05
CA LEU A 54 -31.07 19.64 -3.09
C LEU A 54 -29.86 19.50 -4.03
N CYS A 55 -29.62 20.49 -4.88
CA CYS A 55 -28.62 20.48 -5.94
C CYS A 55 -28.66 19.22 -6.79
N SER A 56 -29.89 18.76 -7.02
CA SER A 56 -30.23 17.65 -7.90
C SER A 56 -31.02 18.16 -9.10
N GLN A 57 -30.86 17.49 -10.24
CA GLN A 57 -31.74 17.70 -11.39
C GLN A 57 -33.15 17.22 -11.05
N GLY A 58 -34.14 18.07 -11.32
CA GLY A 58 -35.54 17.76 -11.03
C GLY A 58 -36.48 18.64 -11.84
N THR A 59 -37.78 18.47 -11.62
CA THR A 59 -38.78 19.40 -12.12
C THR A 59 -39.07 20.47 -11.08
N LYS A 60 -39.64 21.59 -11.52
CA LYS A 60 -39.99 22.72 -10.65
C LYS A 60 -40.87 22.30 -9.47
N GLU A 61 -41.77 21.34 -9.67
CA GLU A 61 -42.69 20.84 -8.65
C GLU A 61 -41.99 20.03 -7.55
N GLY A 62 -40.81 19.46 -7.84
CA GLY A 62 -40.00 18.68 -6.90
C GLY A 62 -39.07 19.54 -6.03
N CYS A 63 -38.82 20.79 -6.41
CA CYS A 63 -37.94 21.69 -5.67
C CYS A 63 -38.72 22.45 -4.60
N ARG A 64 -38.23 22.50 -3.37
CA ARG A 64 -38.81 23.35 -2.32
C ARG A 64 -38.21 24.75 -2.31
N GLY A 65 -37.04 24.92 -2.93
CA GLY A 65 -36.31 26.18 -3.04
C GLY A 65 -36.32 26.81 -4.44
N GLY A 66 -35.29 27.59 -4.74
CA GLY A 66 -35.08 28.16 -6.07
C GLY A 66 -34.94 27.06 -7.13
N PHE A 67 -35.49 27.29 -8.32
CA PHE A 67 -35.40 26.38 -9.45
C PHE A 67 -34.78 27.08 -10.66
N HIS A 68 -33.74 26.48 -11.22
CA HIS A 68 -33.02 26.98 -12.39
C HIS A 68 -33.35 26.12 -13.62
N PRO A 69 -34.36 26.48 -14.43
CA PRO A 69 -34.75 25.69 -15.58
C PRO A 69 -33.59 25.62 -16.60
N ALA A 70 -33.40 24.44 -17.20
CA ALA A 70 -32.41 24.18 -18.25
C ALA A 70 -30.95 24.47 -17.87
N LYS A 71 -30.61 24.59 -16.57
CA LYS A 71 -29.23 24.68 -16.10
C LYS A 71 -28.77 23.37 -15.46
N ALA A 72 -27.53 22.99 -15.74
CA ALA A 72 -26.91 21.90 -15.01
C ALA A 72 -26.62 22.34 -13.54
N CYS A 73 -26.75 21.45 -12.55
CA CYS A 73 -26.54 21.86 -11.15
C CYS A 73 -25.11 22.33 -10.84
N ASN A 74 -24.12 21.86 -11.60
CA ASN A 74 -22.75 22.35 -11.52
C ASN A 74 -22.56 23.76 -12.14
N GLU A 75 -23.53 24.28 -12.88
CA GLU A 75 -23.54 25.64 -13.45
C GLU A 75 -24.26 26.66 -12.53
N VAL A 76 -24.90 26.18 -11.46
CA VAL A 76 -25.57 27.02 -10.47
C VAL A 76 -24.62 27.24 -9.29
N GLU A 77 -24.19 28.48 -9.08
CA GLU A 77 -23.18 28.84 -8.07
C GLU A 77 -23.55 28.35 -6.66
N ARG A 78 -24.83 28.42 -6.27
CA ARG A 78 -25.29 27.94 -4.95
C ARG A 78 -25.18 26.42 -4.78
N CYS A 79 -25.00 25.68 -5.87
CA CYS A 79 -24.92 24.22 -5.91
C CYS A 79 -23.52 23.65 -6.09
N VAL A 80 -22.50 24.49 -5.89
CA VAL A 80 -21.12 24.03 -5.77
C VAL A 80 -20.94 23.36 -4.40
N MET A 81 -20.48 22.11 -4.39
CA MET A 81 -20.08 21.40 -3.18
C MET A 81 -18.63 21.75 -2.81
N GLY A 82 -18.38 21.95 -1.52
CA GLY A 82 -17.05 22.28 -1.02
C GLY A 82 -16.99 22.20 0.49
N CYS A 83 -16.03 22.92 1.07
CA CYS A 83 -15.85 23.01 2.50
C CYS A 83 -16.59 24.24 3.04
N CYS A 84 -17.43 24.05 4.05
CA CYS A 84 -18.04 25.16 4.78
C CYS A 84 -17.41 25.29 6.16
N ILE A 85 -16.83 26.45 6.46
CA ILE A 85 -16.41 26.83 7.81
C ILE A 85 -17.57 27.58 8.45
N ASP A 86 -18.24 26.98 9.42
CA ASP A 86 -19.38 27.64 10.05
C ASP A 86 -18.96 28.81 10.96
N LYS A 87 -19.93 29.50 11.57
CA LYS A 87 -19.67 30.63 12.48
C LYS A 87 -18.87 30.27 13.72
N GLU A 88 -18.87 29.00 14.09
CA GLU A 88 -18.20 28.48 15.27
C GLU A 88 -16.82 27.90 14.95
N GLY A 89 -16.44 27.88 13.66
CA GLY A 89 -15.15 27.42 13.15
C GLY A 89 -15.13 25.96 12.73
N TYR A 90 -16.27 25.26 12.70
CA TYR A 90 -16.31 23.86 12.27
C TYR A 90 -16.22 23.73 10.76
N CYS A 91 -15.41 22.79 10.30
CA CYS A 91 -15.26 22.47 8.89
C CYS A 91 -16.20 21.33 8.49
N LEU A 92 -17.21 21.68 7.70
CA LEU A 92 -18.22 20.75 7.19
C LEU A 92 -17.87 20.38 5.75
N GLN A 93 -17.56 19.11 5.51
CA GLN A 93 -17.30 18.56 4.19
C GLN A 93 -18.58 18.40 3.37
N ASN A 94 -18.43 18.41 2.03
CA ASN A 94 -19.52 18.17 1.06
C ASN A 94 -20.73 19.09 1.30
N TYR A 95 -20.47 20.32 1.72
CA TYR A 95 -21.50 21.27 2.07
C TYR A 95 -21.84 22.12 0.84
N LEU A 96 -23.11 22.47 0.65
CA LEU A 96 -23.52 23.33 -0.47
C LEU A 96 -23.18 24.79 -0.19
N GLN A 97 -22.65 25.50 -1.19
CA GLN A 97 -22.29 26.92 -1.06
C GLN A 97 -23.45 27.75 -0.52
N GLY A 98 -24.65 27.63 -1.12
CA GLY A 98 -25.84 28.38 -0.69
C GLY A 98 -26.21 28.07 0.77
N GLY A 99 -26.20 26.81 1.17
CA GLY A 99 -26.46 26.41 2.55
C GLY A 99 -25.43 26.97 3.53
N CYS A 100 -24.17 27.11 3.10
CA CYS A 100 -23.08 27.61 3.95
C CYS A 100 -23.28 29.11 4.21
N THR A 101 -23.47 29.87 3.13
CA THR A 101 -23.65 31.32 3.19
C THR A 101 -24.92 31.70 3.92
N ASP A 102 -26.02 30.95 3.74
CA ASP A 102 -27.31 31.25 4.36
C ASP A 102 -27.27 31.08 5.89
N LYS A 103 -26.45 30.15 6.40
CA LYS A 103 -26.16 30.01 7.84
C LYS A 103 -25.05 30.95 8.33
N GLY A 104 -24.47 31.73 7.42
CA GLY A 104 -23.39 32.69 7.64
C GLY A 104 -22.03 32.06 7.92
N GLY A 105 -21.78 30.88 7.37
CA GLY A 105 -20.44 30.28 7.27
C GLY A 105 -19.65 30.81 6.07
N LYS A 106 -18.34 30.55 6.06
CA LYS A 106 -17.41 30.84 4.97
C LYS A 106 -17.24 29.59 4.09
N PHE A 107 -17.68 29.68 2.84
CA PHE A 107 -17.56 28.59 1.88
C PHE A 107 -16.22 28.65 1.13
N ILE A 108 -15.62 27.48 0.89
CA ILE A 108 -14.41 27.30 0.09
C ILE A 108 -14.67 26.17 -0.92
N SER A 109 -14.48 26.47 -2.21
CA SER A 109 -14.70 25.51 -3.32
C SER A 109 -13.55 24.49 -3.46
N LYS A 110 -13.27 23.77 -2.38
CA LYS A 110 -12.29 22.67 -2.27
C LYS A 110 -12.79 21.65 -1.24
N ARG A 111 -12.18 20.46 -1.16
CA ARG A 111 -12.45 19.54 -0.04
C ARG A 111 -11.90 20.16 1.24
N CYS A 112 -12.51 19.86 2.40
CA CYS A 112 -11.99 20.40 3.66
C CYS A 112 -10.56 19.93 3.95
N ASP A 113 -10.18 18.74 3.50
CA ASP A 113 -8.83 18.20 3.70
C ASP A 113 -7.78 18.94 2.84
N ASP A 114 -8.21 19.65 1.79
CA ASP A 114 -7.36 20.52 0.99
C ASP A 114 -7.28 21.95 1.54
N VAL A 115 -8.06 22.26 2.59
CA VAL A 115 -8.07 23.55 3.27
C VAL A 115 -7.25 23.40 4.54
N LEU A 116 -6.06 24.02 4.59
CA LEU A 116 -5.11 23.91 5.71
C LEU A 116 -5.79 24.09 7.08
N TYR A 117 -6.63 25.12 7.22
CA TYR A 117 -7.41 25.38 8.43
C TYR A 117 -8.30 24.20 8.86
N CYS A 118 -8.91 23.49 7.90
CA CYS A 118 -9.84 22.40 8.15
C CYS A 118 -9.19 21.04 8.25
N ALA A 119 -8.13 20.81 7.49
CA ALA A 119 -7.29 19.62 7.58
C ALA A 119 -6.62 19.50 8.96
N TYR A 120 -6.40 20.64 9.65
CA TYR A 120 -5.57 20.67 10.86
C TYR A 120 -6.19 21.39 12.07
N GLY A 121 -7.37 22.03 11.97
CA GLY A 121 -7.82 23.04 12.93
C GLY A 121 -9.21 22.88 13.57
N SER A 122 -9.94 21.77 13.44
CA SER A 122 -11.29 21.67 14.05
C SER A 122 -11.57 20.38 14.84
N ASP A 123 -10.78 20.10 15.88
CA ASP A 123 -11.21 19.20 16.95
C ASP A 123 -12.02 19.96 18.02
N LYS A 124 -13.29 20.22 17.71
CA LYS A 124 -14.32 20.10 18.74
C LYS A 124 -15.06 18.80 18.46
N PRO A 125 -15.03 17.82 19.38
CA PRO A 125 -15.36 16.44 19.08
C PRO A 125 -16.81 16.29 18.60
N LEU A 126 -16.99 15.43 17.59
CA LEU A 126 -18.22 14.67 17.40
C LEU A 126 -18.61 14.07 18.75
N ILE A 127 -19.82 14.39 19.23
CA ILE A 127 -20.39 13.81 20.45
C ILE A 127 -20.55 12.30 20.24
N LEU A 128 -19.53 11.53 20.59
CA LEU A 128 -19.65 10.13 20.95
C LEU A 128 -19.40 10.03 22.46
N LYS A 129 -20.43 9.57 23.17
CA LYS A 129 -20.50 9.46 24.63
C LYS A 129 -19.27 8.73 25.19
N ASN A 130 -18.72 9.30 26.26
CA ASN A 130 -17.80 8.70 27.23
C ASN A 130 -16.46 8.17 26.70
N ARG A 131 -15.52 9.08 26.46
CA ARG A 131 -14.14 8.95 26.96
C ARG A 131 -13.53 10.33 27.12
N THR A 132 -13.09 10.64 28.33
CA THR A 132 -12.36 11.87 28.65
C THR A 132 -10.97 11.76 28.02
N ILE A 133 -10.80 12.32 26.83
CA ILE A 133 -9.48 12.58 26.25
C ILE A 133 -9.42 14.07 25.98
N SER A 134 -8.43 14.73 26.57
CA SER A 134 -8.17 16.17 26.49
C SER A 134 -7.39 16.46 25.20
N PRO A 135 -7.96 17.13 24.18
CA PRO A 135 -7.31 17.31 22.90
C PRO A 135 -7.03 18.81 22.67
N TYR A 136 -5.97 19.33 23.30
CA TYR A 136 -5.38 20.62 22.89
C TYR A 136 -3.85 20.65 23.03
N ARG A 137 -3.20 19.50 23.32
CA ARG A 137 -1.74 19.40 23.43
C ARG A 137 -1.03 18.78 22.22
N GLU A 138 -1.75 18.19 21.26
CA GLU A 138 -1.10 17.24 20.34
C GLU A 138 -0.63 17.79 18.98
N PHE A 139 -1.11 18.94 18.50
CA PHE A 139 -0.90 19.25 17.07
C PHE A 139 0.27 20.20 16.73
N ALA A 140 0.77 21.01 17.65
CA ALA A 140 1.98 21.81 17.41
C ALA A 140 3.29 21.06 17.74
N ALA A 141 3.21 19.82 18.23
CA ALA A 141 4.33 19.10 18.86
C ALA A 141 4.68 17.73 18.25
N ARG A 142 3.89 17.17 17.32
CA ARG A 142 4.06 15.75 16.94
C ARG A 142 5.20 15.43 15.96
N ILE A 143 5.81 16.43 15.32
CA ILE A 143 7.15 16.25 14.75
C ILE A 143 8.00 17.36 15.33
N ALA A 144 8.60 17.10 16.50
CA ALA A 144 9.75 17.85 16.98
C ALA A 144 10.67 18.14 15.77
N PRO A 145 10.91 19.42 15.39
CA PRO A 145 11.81 19.76 14.31
C PRO A 145 13.14 19.05 14.53
N ARG A 146 13.55 18.26 13.53
CA ARG A 146 14.81 17.54 13.53
C ARG A 146 15.71 18.18 12.51
N GLY A 147 16.97 18.34 12.86
CA GLY A 147 17.96 18.92 11.96
C GLY A 147 19.35 18.36 12.22
N SER A 148 20.22 18.52 11.23
CA SER A 148 21.65 18.34 11.46
C SER A 148 22.26 19.66 11.94
N HIS A 149 23.26 19.60 12.81
CA HIS A 149 24.03 20.77 13.18
C HIS A 149 24.59 21.46 11.92
N GLY A 150 24.42 22.78 11.83
CA GLY A 150 24.80 23.57 10.65
C GLY A 150 23.79 23.55 9.51
N SER A 151 22.60 22.99 9.73
CA SER A 151 21.46 23.09 8.80
C SER A 151 20.45 24.14 9.23
N PHE A 152 19.60 24.56 8.29
CA PHE A 152 18.44 25.39 8.59
C PHE A 152 17.26 24.53 9.03
N ILE A 153 16.75 24.76 10.25
CA ILE A 153 15.64 24.04 10.86
C ILE A 153 14.39 24.93 10.81
N PRO A 154 13.28 24.48 10.18
CA PRO A 154 12.04 25.23 10.20
C PRO A 154 11.43 25.19 11.60
N LEU A 155 11.01 26.34 12.08
CA LEU A 155 10.32 26.51 13.36
C LEU A 155 8.94 27.12 13.05
N VAL A 156 7.88 26.34 13.30
CA VAL A 156 6.51 26.73 12.96
C VAL A 156 5.60 26.52 14.16
N PHE A 157 4.84 27.54 14.52
CA PHE A 157 3.99 27.55 15.72
C PHE A 157 2.62 28.17 15.43
N PHE A 158 1.57 27.49 15.87
CA PHE A 158 0.23 28.07 15.87
C PHE A 158 0.00 28.92 17.12
N VAL A 159 -0.45 30.16 16.93
CA VAL A 159 -0.77 31.10 18.00
C VAL A 159 -2.25 31.50 17.91
N ALA A 160 -3.06 30.98 18.83
CA ALA A 160 -4.50 31.26 18.89
C ALA A 160 -4.85 32.65 19.46
N GLU A 161 -3.89 33.35 20.05
CA GLU A 161 -4.09 34.64 20.71
C GLU A 161 -4.30 35.76 19.68
N ARG A 162 -5.21 36.68 19.95
CA ARG A 162 -5.51 37.80 19.04
C ARG A 162 -4.75 39.06 19.43
N ASN A 163 -4.53 39.94 18.45
CA ASN A 163 -3.80 41.21 18.65
C ASN A 163 -2.38 40.98 19.18
N VAL A 164 -1.71 39.96 18.67
CA VAL A 164 -0.30 39.71 18.96
C VAL A 164 0.51 40.69 18.12
N ASP A 165 1.32 41.52 18.79
CA ASP A 165 2.20 42.48 18.11
C ASP A 165 3.43 41.77 17.53
N ARG A 166 3.94 40.76 18.25
CA ARG A 166 5.13 40.01 17.86
C ARG A 166 5.16 38.62 18.49
N VAL A 167 5.63 37.64 17.73
CA VAL A 167 5.94 36.28 18.19
C VAL A 167 7.43 36.02 18.06
N GLN A 168 8.03 35.44 19.10
CA GLN A 168 9.43 35.02 19.09
C GLN A 168 9.59 33.58 19.57
N ALA A 169 10.55 32.85 19.01
CA ALA A 169 10.99 31.54 19.49
C ALA A 169 12.32 31.68 20.24
N GLU A 170 12.36 31.21 21.48
CA GLU A 170 13.53 31.16 22.34
C GLU A 170 14.04 29.72 22.44
N VAL A 171 15.14 29.42 21.75
CA VAL A 171 15.77 28.10 21.75
C VAL A 171 16.73 28.00 22.94
N GLN A 172 16.61 26.94 23.73
CA GLN A 172 17.38 26.74 24.96
C GLN A 172 18.08 25.38 24.99
N LYS A 173 19.32 25.37 25.51
CA LYS A 173 20.07 24.16 25.91
C LYS A 173 20.32 24.25 27.41
N ASP A 174 19.96 23.22 28.18
CA ASP A 174 20.17 23.17 29.64
C ASP A 174 19.68 24.42 30.39
N GLY A 175 18.54 24.97 29.94
CA GLY A 175 17.92 26.19 30.47
C GLY A 175 18.57 27.51 30.04
N ARG A 176 19.70 27.48 29.30
CA ARG A 176 20.35 28.65 28.73
C ARG A 176 19.83 28.94 27.32
N THR A 177 19.43 30.18 27.08
CA THR A 177 19.05 30.65 25.74
C THR A 177 20.26 30.68 24.80
N ILE A 178 20.15 29.95 23.68
CA ILE A 178 21.17 29.87 22.63
C ILE A 178 20.74 30.61 21.36
N ALA A 179 19.44 30.80 21.14
CA ALA A 179 18.91 31.62 20.05
C ALA A 179 17.59 32.29 20.45
N LEU A 180 17.35 33.48 19.93
CA LEU A 180 16.07 34.18 20.02
C LEU A 180 15.69 34.67 18.62
N LEU A 181 14.61 34.13 18.08
CA LEU A 181 14.22 34.30 16.68
C LEU A 181 12.84 34.98 16.62
N GLU A 182 12.65 35.91 15.69
CA GLU A 182 11.31 36.40 15.37
C GLU A 182 10.60 35.40 14.45
N LEU A 183 9.30 35.21 14.69
CA LEU A 183 8.43 34.39 13.85
C LEU A 183 7.43 35.30 13.13
N TYR A 184 7.07 34.92 11.90
CA TYR A 184 6.23 35.74 11.02
C TYR A 184 4.98 34.95 10.57
N ASP A 185 3.86 35.64 10.45
CA ASP A 185 2.58 35.18 9.88
C ASP A 185 2.27 36.06 8.64
N ASP A 186 3.20 36.05 7.69
CA ASP A 186 3.24 36.89 6.49
C ASP A 186 3.06 36.10 5.18
N GLY A 187 2.77 34.80 5.26
CA GLY A 187 2.70 33.90 4.11
C GLY A 187 4.08 33.64 3.48
N ARG A 188 5.14 33.89 4.25
CA ARG A 188 6.56 33.64 3.90
C ARG A 188 7.24 32.99 5.11
N HIS A 189 8.52 32.68 5.02
CA HIS A 189 9.25 32.07 6.16
C HIS A 189 8.72 30.69 6.62
N ASN A 190 8.06 29.96 5.72
CA ASN A 190 7.47 28.63 5.95
C ASN A 190 6.33 28.61 6.99
N ASP A 191 5.58 29.70 7.10
CA ASP A 191 4.43 29.83 7.99
C ASP A 191 3.11 29.31 7.40
N GLY A 192 2.96 29.30 6.07
CA GLY A 192 1.72 28.92 5.41
C GLY A 192 1.12 30.10 4.66
N GLY A 193 -0.11 30.49 5.01
CA GLY A 193 -0.76 31.70 4.50
C GLY A 193 -0.54 32.89 5.43
N SER A 194 -0.70 34.10 4.92
CA SER A 194 -0.66 35.31 5.77
C SER A 194 -1.93 35.43 6.63
N GLU A 195 -1.76 35.86 7.88
CA GLU A 195 -2.82 36.07 8.88
C GLU A 195 -3.65 34.81 9.19
N ASP A 196 -3.05 33.62 9.10
CA ASP A 196 -3.73 32.36 9.41
C ASP A 196 -3.45 31.85 10.84
N GLY A 197 -2.62 32.60 11.60
CA GLY A 197 -2.24 32.28 12.97
C GLY A 197 -1.10 31.29 13.07
N LEU A 198 -0.52 30.82 11.95
CA LEU A 198 0.72 30.08 11.93
C LEU A 198 1.89 31.06 11.79
N TYR A 199 2.88 30.90 12.67
CA TYR A 199 4.06 31.75 12.72
C TYR A 199 5.29 30.91 12.41
N GLY A 200 6.04 31.28 11.38
CA GLY A 200 7.18 30.52 10.86
C GLY A 200 8.50 31.29 10.87
N THR A 201 9.61 30.55 10.96
CA THR A 201 10.95 31.05 10.62
C THR A 201 11.90 29.89 10.26
N MET A 202 13.09 30.24 9.76
CA MET A 202 14.19 29.30 9.56
C MET A 202 15.33 29.60 10.53
N TRP A 203 15.70 28.61 11.34
CA TRP A 203 16.79 28.73 12.30
C TRP A 203 18.07 28.08 11.77
N ASP A 204 19.15 28.85 11.66
CA ASP A 204 20.49 28.32 11.41
C ASP A 204 21.08 27.70 12.70
N SER A 205 21.18 26.37 12.71
CA SER A 205 21.70 25.61 13.84
C SER A 205 23.23 25.60 13.95
N SER A 206 23.98 26.27 13.06
CA SER A 206 25.45 26.31 13.08
C SER A 206 26.04 26.97 14.33
N ALA A 207 25.29 27.89 14.95
CA ALA A 207 25.68 28.57 16.17
C ALA A 207 25.28 27.82 17.44
N ALA A 208 24.57 26.69 17.32
CA ALA A 208 24.14 25.90 18.45
C ALA A 208 25.34 25.11 19.00
N ASP A 209 25.68 25.33 20.26
CA ASP A 209 26.69 24.55 20.97
C ASP A 209 26.14 23.16 21.30
N VAL A 210 26.13 22.28 20.31
CA VAL A 210 25.63 20.90 20.43
C VAL A 210 26.78 19.92 20.54
N ASP A 211 26.58 18.90 21.37
CA ASP A 211 27.54 17.83 21.57
C ASP A 211 27.53 16.86 20.38
N GLU A 212 28.56 16.03 20.25
CA GLU A 212 28.51 14.90 19.29
C GLU A 212 27.33 13.98 19.65
N GLY A 213 26.58 13.51 18.66
CA GLY A 213 25.37 12.75 18.92
C GLY A 213 24.08 13.53 18.66
N ILE A 214 23.10 13.29 19.51
CA ILE A 214 21.78 13.92 19.50
C ILE A 214 21.68 14.85 20.70
N THR A 215 21.49 16.14 20.44
CA THR A 215 21.21 17.13 21.48
C THR A 215 19.75 17.53 21.42
N SER A 216 19.03 17.34 22.53
CA SER A 216 17.68 17.86 22.71
C SER A 216 17.73 19.31 23.18
N LEU A 217 16.91 20.16 22.56
CA LEU A 217 16.77 21.58 22.90
C LEU A 217 15.30 21.92 23.11
N GLN A 218 15.04 22.90 23.97
CA GLN A 218 13.69 23.37 24.25
C GLN A 218 13.41 24.66 23.48
N VAL A 219 12.23 24.81 22.88
CA VAL A 219 11.87 26.02 22.12
C VAL A 219 10.68 26.72 22.75
N ASN A 220 10.92 27.69 23.63
CA ASN A 220 9.84 28.45 24.25
C ASN A 220 9.29 29.55 23.32
N ILE A 221 7.97 29.76 23.32
CA ILE A 221 7.36 30.89 22.60
C ILE A 221 7.19 32.10 23.51
N ILE A 222 7.55 33.28 22.99
CA ILE A 222 7.38 34.57 23.65
C ILE A 222 6.44 35.40 22.79
N LEU A 223 5.27 35.74 23.36
CA LEU A 223 4.28 36.61 22.75
C LEU A 223 4.45 38.03 23.28
N THR A 224 4.38 39.03 22.40
CA THR A 224 4.27 40.44 22.77
C THR A 224 2.88 40.94 22.42
N ILE A 225 2.12 41.42 23.42
CA ILE A 225 0.72 41.86 23.26
C ILE A 225 0.60 43.21 23.95
N LYS A 226 0.28 44.25 23.18
CA LYS A 226 0.24 45.65 23.65
C LYS A 226 1.52 46.06 24.37
N GLY A 227 2.67 45.58 23.87
CA GLY A 227 3.98 45.81 24.46
C GLY A 227 4.33 44.95 25.69
N GLU A 228 3.41 44.15 26.24
CA GLU A 228 3.69 43.23 27.33
C GLU A 228 4.20 41.89 26.79
N LYS A 229 5.31 41.39 27.35
CA LYS A 229 5.88 40.09 26.99
C LYS A 229 5.33 38.98 27.87
N ARG A 230 4.79 37.93 27.25
CA ARG A 230 4.31 36.71 27.90
C ARG A 230 5.08 35.52 27.35
N LYS A 231 5.83 34.83 28.22
CA LYS A 231 6.45 33.55 27.88
C LYS A 231 5.42 32.44 28.04
N VAL A 232 5.18 31.69 26.98
CA VAL A 232 4.38 30.47 27.00
C VAL A 232 5.36 29.33 27.30
N GLN A 233 5.46 28.95 28.58
CA GLN A 233 6.28 27.82 28.99
C GLN A 233 5.64 26.51 28.53
N SER A 234 6.46 25.64 27.93
CA SER A 234 6.09 24.39 27.26
C SER A 234 5.72 24.56 25.79
N THR A 235 6.73 24.74 24.95
CA THR A 235 6.58 24.56 23.50
C THR A 235 7.79 23.80 22.98
N GLN A 236 7.50 22.76 22.21
CA GLN A 236 8.35 21.97 21.33
C GLN A 236 9.81 21.66 21.77
N GLU A 237 10.12 20.37 21.89
CA GLU A 237 11.50 19.89 21.88
C GLU A 237 11.98 19.80 20.43
N ILE A 238 13.24 20.15 20.17
CA ILE A 238 13.91 19.93 18.88
C ILE A 238 15.15 19.08 19.12
N SER A 239 15.41 18.14 18.21
CA SER A 239 16.59 17.27 18.30
C SER A 239 17.56 17.64 17.19
N ILE A 240 18.78 18.05 17.58
CA ILE A 240 19.86 18.34 16.65
C ILE A 240 20.86 17.20 16.65
N HIS A 241 21.19 16.75 15.46
CA HIS A 241 22.17 15.71 15.23
C HIS A 241 23.51 16.30 14.76
N LYS A 242 24.62 16.01 15.45
CA LYS A 242 25.96 16.48 15.05
C LYS A 242 26.91 15.31 14.78
N ASN A 243 27.47 15.33 13.56
CA ASN A 243 28.63 14.58 13.07
C ASN A 243 28.87 13.24 13.77
N ASN A 244 28.00 12.27 13.53
CA ASN A 244 28.29 10.88 13.81
C ASN A 244 27.82 10.02 12.62
N ALA A 245 28.21 8.75 12.60
CA ALA A 245 27.84 7.85 11.51
C ALA A 245 26.40 7.32 11.61
N CYS A 246 25.65 7.61 12.68
CA CYS A 246 24.28 7.17 12.91
C CYS A 246 23.24 8.26 12.61
N PHE A 247 22.76 8.29 11.37
CA PHE A 247 21.70 9.21 10.95
C PHE A 247 20.33 8.80 11.52
N PRO A 248 19.57 9.69 12.18
CA PRO A 248 18.26 9.36 12.72
C PRO A 248 17.22 9.15 11.60
N LEU A 249 16.55 8.00 11.60
CA LEU A 249 15.40 7.69 10.73
C LEU A 249 14.07 7.94 11.46
N ASN A 250 13.99 7.54 12.74
CA ASN A 250 12.86 7.81 13.62
C ASN A 250 13.39 8.13 15.02
N LEU A 251 12.88 9.18 15.66
CA LEU A 251 13.13 9.47 17.07
C LEU A 251 11.76 9.45 17.74
N GLY A 252 11.59 8.72 18.84
CA GLY A 252 10.34 8.79 19.61
C GLY A 252 10.01 10.22 20.02
N SER A 253 8.72 10.53 20.22
CA SER A 253 8.29 11.91 20.46
C SER A 253 8.69 12.47 21.83
N ASP A 254 8.86 11.65 22.88
CA ASP A 254 8.85 12.17 24.26
C ASP A 254 9.64 11.35 25.31
N SER A 255 10.75 10.70 24.97
CA SER A 255 11.57 10.06 26.02
C SER A 255 13.06 10.03 25.72
N PRO A 256 13.92 10.07 26.77
CA PRO A 256 15.29 9.60 26.61
C PRO A 256 15.18 8.20 26.00
N LEU A 257 15.77 8.03 24.81
CA LEU A 257 15.72 6.81 24.02
C LEU A 257 15.91 5.61 24.96
N LYS A 258 14.83 4.85 25.23
CA LYS A 258 14.90 3.67 26.11
C LYS A 258 15.73 2.59 25.44
N GLU A 259 15.41 2.31 24.18
CA GLU A 259 16.08 1.35 23.32
C GLU A 259 16.14 1.93 21.90
N SER A 260 17.30 1.83 21.27
CA SER A 260 17.53 2.27 19.89
C SER A 260 17.79 1.08 18.97
N ILE A 261 17.32 1.19 17.73
CA ILE A 261 17.56 0.23 16.67
C ILE A 261 18.49 0.87 15.66
N ILE A 262 19.62 0.23 15.40
CA ILE A 262 20.62 0.73 14.46
C ILE A 262 20.64 -0.20 13.27
N ILE A 263 20.27 0.36 12.11
CA ILE A 263 20.29 -0.35 10.84
C ILE A 263 21.62 -0.04 10.17
N ALA A 264 22.45 -1.05 10.01
CA ALA A 264 23.72 -0.98 9.28
C ALA A 264 23.66 -1.79 7.97
N GLY A 265 24.54 -1.46 7.03
CA GLY A 265 24.58 -2.11 5.72
C GLY A 265 25.86 -2.93 5.54
N SER A 266 25.72 -4.14 4.99
CA SER A 266 26.82 -4.99 4.53
C SER A 266 26.76 -5.17 3.02
N GLY A 267 27.89 -4.97 2.34
CA GLY A 267 27.99 -5.21 0.90
C GLY A 267 27.26 -4.18 0.03
N TYR A 268 26.97 -2.99 0.59
CA TYR A 268 26.41 -1.88 -0.17
C TYR A 268 27.48 -1.05 -0.88
N GLY A 269 28.78 -1.34 -0.69
CA GLY A 269 29.94 -0.68 -1.28
C GLY A 269 29.69 -0.02 -2.65
N GLY A 270 29.67 1.31 -2.66
CA GLY A 270 29.47 2.14 -3.85
C GLY A 270 28.01 2.40 -4.26
N ARG A 271 27.02 1.89 -3.52
CA ARG A 271 25.57 2.03 -3.79
C ARG A 271 24.81 2.77 -2.67
N PRO A 272 25.20 4.01 -2.31
CA PRO A 272 24.66 4.73 -1.15
C PRO A 272 23.16 5.03 -1.26
N GLN A 273 22.63 5.18 -2.47
CA GLN A 273 21.20 5.41 -2.69
C GLN A 273 20.35 4.16 -2.43
N GLU A 274 20.87 2.98 -2.78
CA GLU A 274 20.22 1.70 -2.49
C GLU A 274 20.23 1.43 -0.99
N TRP A 275 21.39 1.63 -0.35
CA TRP A 275 21.54 1.57 1.12
C TRP A 275 20.53 2.45 1.85
N ARG A 276 20.43 3.72 1.44
CA ARG A 276 19.48 4.67 2.02
C ARG A 276 18.03 4.19 1.89
N ARG A 277 17.63 3.72 0.71
CA ARG A 277 16.26 3.26 0.47
C ARG A 277 15.93 2.02 1.30
N ASP A 278 16.84 1.05 1.34
CA ASP A 278 16.61 -0.21 2.04
C ASP A 278 16.55 -0.01 3.55
N SER A 279 17.46 0.78 4.12
CA SER A 279 17.42 1.14 5.55
C SER A 279 16.15 1.91 5.94
N GLU A 280 15.71 2.88 5.12
CA GLU A 280 14.44 3.60 5.35
C GLU A 280 13.23 2.64 5.28
N ARG A 281 13.23 1.69 4.33
CA ARG A 281 12.18 0.67 4.23
C ARG A 281 12.14 -0.25 5.46
N VAL A 282 13.29 -0.81 5.86
CA VAL A 282 13.37 -1.68 7.03
C VAL A 282 12.99 -0.92 8.30
N ALA A 283 13.46 0.32 8.46
CA ALA A 283 13.09 1.15 9.60
C ALA A 283 11.58 1.35 9.71
N SER A 284 10.91 1.65 8.58
CA SER A 284 9.45 1.81 8.53
C SER A 284 8.73 0.53 8.92
N GLN A 285 9.13 -0.62 8.34
CA GLN A 285 8.50 -1.91 8.62
C GLN A 285 8.69 -2.36 10.07
N ILE A 286 9.89 -2.22 10.62
CA ILE A 286 10.20 -2.57 12.00
C ILE A 286 9.52 -1.62 12.99
N SER A 287 9.50 -0.32 12.71
CA SER A 287 8.79 0.64 13.58
C SER A 287 7.30 0.33 13.62
N ALA A 288 6.68 0.07 12.46
CA ALA A 288 5.27 -0.31 12.40
C ALA A 288 4.98 -1.62 13.16
N LEU A 289 5.90 -2.59 13.10
CA LEU A 289 5.81 -3.82 13.89
C LEU A 289 5.83 -3.48 15.39
N ILE A 290 6.84 -2.78 15.88
CA ILE A 290 7.02 -2.50 17.31
C ILE A 290 5.89 -1.65 17.87
N GLU A 291 5.54 -0.55 17.20
CA GLU A 291 4.48 0.37 17.63
C GLU A 291 3.15 -0.38 17.79
N SER A 292 2.89 -1.37 16.94
CA SER A 292 1.67 -2.18 17.03
C SER A 292 1.61 -3.08 18.27
N PHE A 293 2.75 -3.42 18.87
CA PHE A 293 2.83 -4.38 19.98
C PHE A 293 3.14 -3.76 21.34
N THR A 294 4.12 -2.85 21.41
CA THR A 294 4.59 -2.31 22.67
C THR A 294 3.90 -0.99 23.02
N GLY A 295 3.40 -0.27 22.01
CA GLY A 295 3.00 1.13 22.14
C GLY A 295 4.16 2.06 22.53
N GLU A 296 5.40 1.55 22.53
CA GLU A 296 6.62 2.32 22.79
C GLU A 296 7.29 2.67 21.46
N VAL A 297 7.82 3.88 21.38
CA VAL A 297 8.53 4.36 20.18
C VAL A 297 10.03 4.25 20.41
N HIS A 298 10.67 3.36 19.67
CA HIS A 298 12.13 3.17 19.69
C HIS A 298 12.78 4.18 18.74
N GLY A 299 13.98 4.65 19.09
CA GLY A 299 14.77 5.46 18.16
C GLY A 299 15.37 4.57 17.08
N THR A 300 15.09 4.83 15.82
CA THR A 300 15.66 4.07 14.71
C THR A 300 16.70 4.91 13.98
N PHE A 301 17.89 4.36 13.80
CA PHE A 301 19.05 5.03 13.21
C PHE A 301 19.58 4.24 12.02
N ARG A 302 20.18 4.94 11.05
CA ARG A 302 20.92 4.38 9.93
C ARG A 302 22.41 4.61 10.15
N PHE A 303 23.21 3.56 10.05
CA PHE A 303 24.66 3.64 10.10
C PHE A 303 25.24 3.88 8.70
N ASP A 304 25.82 5.06 8.46
CA ASP A 304 26.28 5.55 7.15
C ASP A 304 27.68 5.04 6.74
N ARG A 305 28.20 4.00 7.42
CA ARG A 305 29.42 3.28 7.00
C ARG A 305 29.08 1.86 6.56
N ASP A 306 29.71 1.44 5.47
CA ASP A 306 29.60 0.06 4.98
C ASP A 306 30.38 -0.86 5.93
N ILE A 307 29.74 -1.95 6.36
CA ILE A 307 30.33 -2.93 7.25
C ILE A 307 30.73 -4.14 6.41
N THR A 308 32.03 -4.39 6.30
CA THR A 308 32.55 -5.51 5.48
C THR A 308 32.60 -6.83 6.23
N ASP A 309 32.55 -6.79 7.57
CA ASP A 309 32.61 -7.97 8.43
C ASP A 309 31.50 -7.87 9.48
N SER A 310 30.50 -8.76 9.39
CA SER A 310 29.35 -8.77 10.29
C SER A 310 29.75 -8.98 11.75
N SER A 311 30.88 -9.67 12.01
CA SER A 311 31.38 -9.88 13.38
C SER A 311 31.88 -8.60 14.04
N LEU A 312 32.21 -7.58 13.24
CA LEU A 312 32.65 -6.27 13.72
C LEU A 312 31.51 -5.26 13.79
N ALA A 313 30.30 -5.61 13.34
CA ALA A 313 29.21 -4.65 13.15
C ALA A 313 28.87 -3.89 14.44
N VAL A 314 28.68 -4.62 15.54
CA VAL A 314 28.40 -4.04 16.87
C VAL A 314 29.53 -3.14 17.33
N ALA A 315 30.78 -3.57 17.17
CA ALA A 315 31.94 -2.80 17.60
C ALA A 315 32.09 -1.49 16.82
N MET A 316 31.89 -1.54 15.49
CA MET A 316 31.94 -0.36 14.62
C MET A 316 30.82 0.63 14.93
N VAL A 317 29.58 0.15 15.02
CA VAL A 317 28.41 0.97 15.39
C VAL A 317 28.65 1.66 16.73
N ARG A 318 29.11 0.93 17.75
CA ARG A 318 29.38 1.50 19.08
C ARG A 318 30.51 2.52 19.08
N ALA A 319 31.55 2.32 18.28
CA ALA A 319 32.68 3.24 18.20
C ALA A 319 32.28 4.58 17.57
N ASP A 320 31.40 4.55 16.57
CA ASP A 320 31.03 5.72 15.77
C ASP A 320 29.69 6.36 16.20
N CYS A 321 28.93 5.71 17.08
CA CYS A 321 27.64 6.17 17.59
C CYS A 321 27.66 6.16 19.12
N SER A 322 28.40 7.12 19.69
CA SER A 322 28.73 7.19 21.12
C SER A 322 27.53 7.41 22.06
N PHE A 323 26.37 7.79 21.53
CA PHE A 323 25.13 7.95 22.29
C PHE A 323 24.42 6.62 22.59
N LEU A 324 24.90 5.51 22.02
CA LEU A 324 24.27 4.20 22.15
C LEU A 324 24.57 3.53 23.49
N ASN A 325 23.54 2.98 24.11
CA ASN A 325 23.64 2.09 25.24
C ASN A 325 23.83 0.63 24.78
N ALA A 326 25.05 0.13 24.95
CA ALA A 326 25.44 -1.23 24.56
C ALA A 326 24.58 -2.37 25.14
N SER A 327 23.83 -2.12 26.22
CA SER A 327 22.99 -3.12 26.89
C SER A 327 21.52 -3.09 26.48
N MET A 328 21.09 -2.04 25.78
CA MET A 328 19.69 -1.78 25.42
C MET A 328 19.48 -1.65 23.91
N ASP A 329 20.51 -1.24 23.17
CA ASP A 329 20.39 -0.99 21.75
C ASP A 329 20.65 -2.22 20.89
N GLU A 330 19.88 -2.33 19.82
CA GLU A 330 19.92 -3.44 18.89
C GLU A 330 20.51 -3.04 17.55
N VAL A 331 21.30 -3.95 16.95
CA VAL A 331 21.90 -3.72 15.63
C VAL A 331 21.27 -4.68 14.62
N ILE A 332 20.64 -4.12 13.60
CA ILE A 332 20.16 -4.83 12.42
C ILE A 332 21.17 -4.61 11.29
N LEU A 333 21.81 -5.67 10.83
CA LEU A 333 22.72 -5.64 9.68
C LEU A 333 21.99 -6.11 8.42
N LEU A 334 21.79 -5.20 7.46
CA LEU A 334 21.19 -5.53 6.19
C LEU A 334 22.22 -6.19 5.27
N ASP A 335 21.92 -7.42 4.86
CA ASP A 335 22.69 -8.17 3.87
C ASP A 335 21.73 -8.78 2.83
N GLY A 336 21.86 -8.34 1.58
CA GLY A 336 21.00 -8.78 0.48
C GLY A 336 21.11 -10.26 0.10
N ARG A 337 22.06 -11.01 0.66
CA ARG A 337 22.28 -12.43 0.33
C ARG A 337 21.79 -13.39 1.40
N GLU A 338 21.52 -12.89 2.59
CA GLU A 338 21.30 -13.72 3.77
C GLU A 338 19.81 -13.86 4.10
N GLU A 339 19.43 -15.00 4.67
CA GLU A 339 18.16 -15.14 5.37
C GLU A 339 18.28 -14.53 6.77
N CYS A 340 17.15 -14.25 7.44
CA CYS A 340 17.22 -13.69 8.79
C CYS A 340 17.95 -14.66 9.73
N ARG A 341 18.98 -14.17 10.40
CA ARG A 341 19.63 -14.88 11.51
C ARG A 341 20.05 -13.93 12.62
N GLU A 342 20.11 -14.44 13.84
CA GLU A 342 20.60 -13.71 15.01
C GLU A 342 21.96 -14.27 15.41
N GLU A 343 23.01 -13.45 15.40
CA GLU A 343 24.36 -13.87 15.76
C GLU A 343 25.10 -12.74 16.48
N GLY A 344 25.70 -13.03 17.64
CA GLY A 344 26.55 -12.06 18.35
C GLY A 344 25.84 -10.78 18.79
N GLY A 345 24.51 -10.80 18.98
CA GLY A 345 23.71 -9.61 19.28
C GLY A 345 23.42 -8.73 18.07
N VAL A 346 23.58 -9.27 16.85
CA VAL A 346 23.20 -8.64 15.58
C VAL A 346 22.10 -9.46 14.94
N ILE A 347 21.06 -8.78 14.46
CA ILE A 347 20.05 -9.36 13.57
C ILE A 347 20.54 -9.13 12.14
N ILE A 348 20.95 -10.18 11.45
CA ILE A 348 21.33 -10.12 10.03
C ILE A 348 20.07 -10.39 9.22
N LEU A 349 19.74 -9.49 8.30
CA LEU A 349 18.44 -9.48 7.62
C LEU A 349 18.55 -9.08 6.15
N ASN A 350 17.84 -9.80 5.27
CA ASN A 350 17.58 -9.31 3.92
C ASN A 350 16.71 -8.05 3.97
N PRO A 351 17.07 -6.96 3.25
CA PRO A 351 16.26 -5.75 3.23
C PRO A 351 14.85 -5.96 2.65
N VAL A 352 14.61 -7.08 1.93
CA VAL A 352 13.29 -7.53 1.47
C VAL A 352 12.85 -8.74 2.30
N PHE A 353 11.95 -8.48 3.26
CA PHE A 353 11.37 -9.51 4.11
C PHE A 353 9.87 -9.29 4.29
N PHE A 354 9.19 -10.35 4.72
CA PHE A 354 7.77 -10.32 5.05
C PHE A 354 7.57 -10.78 6.49
N ILE A 355 6.62 -10.17 7.20
CA ILE A 355 6.25 -10.57 8.55
C ILE A 355 5.18 -11.67 8.46
N LYS A 356 5.38 -12.79 9.15
CA LYS A 356 4.42 -13.89 9.19
C LYS A 356 3.11 -13.41 9.82
N ARG A 357 1.97 -13.86 9.30
CA ARG A 357 0.65 -13.47 9.82
C ARG A 357 0.38 -13.96 11.26
N SER A 358 1.11 -14.97 11.74
CA SER A 358 0.96 -15.52 13.10
C SER A 358 1.41 -14.56 14.22
N VAL A 359 1.96 -13.39 13.87
CA VAL A 359 2.64 -12.47 14.79
C VAL A 359 1.69 -11.56 15.57
N ILE A 360 0.38 -11.56 15.26
CA ILE A 360 -0.62 -10.57 15.74
C ILE A 360 -0.75 -10.49 17.29
N ASN A 361 -0.14 -11.38 18.07
CA ASN A 361 -0.20 -11.39 19.53
C ASN A 361 1.16 -11.45 20.28
N PHE A 362 2.29 -11.16 19.63
CA PHE A 362 3.61 -11.27 20.28
C PHE A 362 4.18 -9.91 20.70
N SER A 363 4.63 -9.76 21.95
CA SER A 363 5.43 -8.61 22.38
C SER A 363 6.91 -8.85 22.07
N PHE A 364 7.44 -8.14 21.08
CA PHE A 364 8.89 -8.11 20.80
C PHE A 364 9.51 -7.04 21.67
N THR A 365 9.93 -7.41 22.87
CA THR A 365 10.84 -6.56 23.63
C THR A 365 11.68 -7.46 24.52
N PRO A 366 12.97 -7.68 24.19
CA PRO A 366 13.73 -7.20 23.00
C PRO A 366 13.30 -7.85 21.66
N LEU A 367 13.80 -7.39 20.49
CA LEU A 367 13.55 -7.99 19.15
C LEU A 367 14.18 -9.39 18.98
N SER A 368 14.73 -9.96 20.05
CA SER A 368 15.20 -11.34 20.07
C SER A 368 14.08 -12.29 19.63
N GLY A 369 14.41 -13.18 18.69
CA GLY A 369 13.46 -14.10 18.07
C GLY A 369 12.72 -13.53 16.86
N ILE A 370 12.96 -12.27 16.44
CA ILE A 370 12.30 -11.69 15.27
C ILE A 370 12.51 -12.52 14.01
N CYS A 371 13.65 -13.20 13.88
CA CYS A 371 13.92 -14.09 12.74
C CYS A 371 12.94 -15.26 12.62
N GLU A 372 12.33 -15.72 13.71
CA GLU A 372 11.29 -16.77 13.66
C GLU A 372 9.98 -16.27 13.04
N HIS A 373 9.80 -14.96 13.04
CA HIS A 373 8.56 -14.27 12.69
C HIS A 373 8.63 -13.56 11.34
N ILE A 374 9.78 -13.56 10.68
CA ILE A 374 9.94 -13.02 9.35
C ILE A 374 10.36 -14.10 8.36
N ILE A 375 10.03 -13.89 7.10
CA ILE A 375 10.40 -14.78 5.99
C ILE A 375 11.08 -13.97 4.90
N SER A 376 12.07 -14.59 4.26
CA SER A 376 12.72 -14.00 3.10
C SER A 376 11.75 -13.95 1.92
N GLU A 377 12.02 -13.06 0.96
CA GLU A 377 11.27 -13.01 -0.30
C GLU A 377 11.25 -14.36 -1.02
N ARG A 378 12.40 -15.06 -1.04
CA ARG A 378 12.49 -16.40 -1.62
C ARG A 378 11.57 -17.39 -0.93
N SER A 379 11.53 -17.39 0.41
CA SER A 379 10.65 -18.27 1.17
C SER A 379 9.18 -17.92 0.97
N PHE A 380 8.84 -16.63 0.94
CA PHE A 380 7.48 -16.16 0.68
C PHE A 380 6.98 -16.59 -0.71
N PHE A 381 7.76 -16.35 -1.76
CA PHE A 381 7.39 -16.82 -3.10
C PHE A 381 7.41 -18.33 -3.22
N GLY A 382 8.30 -19.03 -2.50
CA GLY A 382 8.27 -20.49 -2.40
C GLY A 382 6.97 -21.00 -1.77
N GLU A 383 6.49 -20.37 -0.69
CA GLU A 383 5.23 -20.67 -0.03
C GLU A 383 4.02 -20.33 -0.92
N ILE A 384 4.04 -19.19 -1.60
CA ILE A 384 3.02 -18.83 -2.60
C ILE A 384 3.00 -19.84 -3.73
N ASN A 385 4.15 -20.18 -4.32
CA ASN A 385 4.21 -21.09 -5.46
C ASN A 385 3.78 -22.51 -5.08
N ARG A 386 4.06 -22.95 -3.84
CA ARG A 386 3.48 -24.18 -3.28
C ARG A 386 2.00 -24.07 -2.97
N SER A 387 1.51 -22.88 -2.67
CA SER A 387 0.09 -22.63 -2.37
C SER A 387 -0.76 -22.38 -3.62
N ILE A 388 -0.13 -22.10 -4.76
CA ILE A 388 -0.76 -21.85 -6.06
C ILE A 388 -0.27 -22.89 -7.07
N THR A 389 -0.33 -24.17 -6.71
CA THR A 389 -0.31 -25.23 -7.72
C THR A 389 -1.74 -25.42 -8.20
N SER A 390 -1.97 -25.23 -9.50
CA SER A 390 -3.24 -25.64 -10.11
C SER A 390 -3.33 -27.16 -10.10
N PRO A 391 -4.51 -27.75 -9.83
CA PRO A 391 -4.71 -29.18 -10.02
C PRO A 391 -4.32 -29.60 -11.44
N ASP A 392 -3.65 -30.74 -11.59
CA ASP A 392 -3.37 -31.33 -12.90
C ASP A 392 -4.39 -32.44 -13.20
N ILE A 393 -5.00 -32.43 -14.38
CA ILE A 393 -6.03 -33.40 -14.75
C ILE A 393 -5.45 -34.35 -15.79
N VAL A 394 -5.32 -35.63 -15.43
CA VAL A 394 -4.70 -36.64 -16.28
C VAL A 394 -5.74 -37.64 -16.77
N PHE A 395 -5.99 -37.68 -18.07
CA PHE A 395 -6.84 -38.72 -18.67
C PHE A 395 -6.07 -40.04 -18.80
N HIS A 396 -6.68 -41.13 -18.36
CA HIS A 396 -6.12 -42.48 -18.44
C HIS A 396 -6.69 -43.30 -19.60
N THR A 397 -7.86 -42.93 -20.13
CA THR A 397 -8.46 -43.64 -21.27
C THR A 397 -7.69 -43.36 -22.55
N VAL A 398 -7.08 -44.41 -23.12
CA VAL A 398 -6.25 -44.33 -24.34
C VAL A 398 -7.03 -44.49 -25.65
N ASN A 399 -8.21 -45.13 -25.61
CA ASN A 399 -9.05 -45.36 -26.80
C ASN A 399 -10.26 -44.43 -26.77
N LEU A 400 -10.34 -43.53 -27.76
CA LEU A 400 -11.41 -42.53 -27.88
C LEU A 400 -12.34 -42.81 -29.07
N THR A 401 -12.20 -44.00 -29.65
CA THR A 401 -13.00 -44.49 -30.76
C THR A 401 -13.80 -45.69 -30.29
N PHE A 402 -15.12 -45.57 -30.36
CA PHE A 402 -16.05 -46.60 -29.90
C PHE A 402 -16.94 -47.04 -31.06
N GLU A 403 -16.99 -48.35 -31.32
CA GLU A 403 -17.87 -48.97 -32.32
C GLU A 403 -19.11 -49.55 -31.63
N GLY A 404 -20.30 -49.09 -32.03
CA GLY A 404 -21.59 -49.71 -31.66
C GLY A 404 -22.02 -49.59 -30.18
N GLY A 405 -21.31 -48.81 -29.36
CA GLY A 405 -21.69 -48.53 -27.97
C GLY A 405 -22.59 -47.30 -27.81
N LEU A 406 -23.58 -47.37 -26.92
CA LEU A 406 -24.40 -46.21 -26.53
C LEU A 406 -23.69 -45.29 -25.52
N ALA A 407 -22.61 -45.76 -24.90
CA ALA A 407 -21.84 -45.02 -23.91
C ALA A 407 -20.36 -45.46 -23.90
N ALA A 408 -19.49 -44.57 -23.40
CA ALA A 408 -18.06 -44.78 -23.20
C ALA A 408 -17.65 -44.48 -21.76
N ASN A 409 -16.82 -45.33 -21.15
CA ASN A 409 -16.25 -45.06 -19.82
C ASN A 409 -14.93 -44.31 -19.97
N ILE A 410 -14.91 -43.05 -19.56
CA ILE A 410 -13.71 -42.21 -19.55
C ILE A 410 -13.15 -42.14 -18.14
N SER A 411 -11.89 -42.51 -17.98
CA SER A 411 -11.17 -42.45 -16.72
C SER A 411 -10.15 -41.31 -16.70
N PHE A 412 -10.08 -40.61 -15.57
CA PHE A 412 -9.14 -39.52 -15.31
C PHE A 412 -8.77 -39.47 -13.82
N SER A 413 -7.66 -38.84 -13.48
CA SER A 413 -7.29 -38.47 -12.11
C SER A 413 -7.02 -36.98 -12.00
N ILE A 414 -7.03 -36.47 -10.77
CA ILE A 414 -6.65 -35.10 -10.45
C ILE A 414 -5.48 -35.18 -9.47
N ILE A 415 -4.37 -34.53 -9.81
CA ILE A 415 -3.15 -34.48 -9.01
C ILE A 415 -3.05 -33.07 -8.43
N ASP A 416 -3.16 -32.93 -7.10
CA ASP A 416 -2.98 -31.65 -6.39
C ASP A 416 -2.38 -31.87 -5.00
N THR A 417 -1.46 -30.99 -4.62
CA THR A 417 -0.91 -30.92 -3.27
C THR A 417 -1.92 -30.44 -2.23
N ASN A 418 -3.06 -29.85 -2.66
CA ASN A 418 -4.09 -29.27 -1.80
C ASN A 418 -5.45 -29.98 -1.90
N TYR A 419 -5.49 -31.30 -1.72
CA TYR A 419 -6.70 -32.14 -1.79
C TYR A 419 -7.62 -32.02 -0.54
N PRO A 420 -8.91 -32.43 -0.61
CA PRO A 420 -9.64 -32.95 -1.77
C PRO A 420 -10.10 -31.85 -2.73
N ASP A 421 -10.11 -32.16 -4.03
CA ASP A 421 -10.58 -31.26 -5.08
C ASP A 421 -12.03 -31.55 -5.44
N THR A 422 -12.74 -30.53 -5.93
CA THR A 422 -14.05 -30.73 -6.57
C THR A 422 -13.89 -30.72 -8.07
N TYR A 423 -14.66 -31.55 -8.78
CA TYR A 423 -14.65 -31.57 -10.24
C TYR A 423 -16.05 -31.40 -10.82
N THR A 424 -16.12 -30.82 -12.02
CA THR A 424 -17.32 -30.81 -12.86
C THR A 424 -16.93 -31.25 -14.26
N ALA A 425 -17.59 -32.30 -14.75
CA ALA A 425 -17.47 -32.81 -16.11
C ALA A 425 -18.58 -32.21 -16.98
N TYR A 426 -18.21 -31.69 -18.14
CA TYR A 426 -19.12 -31.14 -19.13
C TYR A 426 -19.02 -31.95 -20.42
N LEU A 427 -20.17 -32.33 -20.98
CA LEU A 427 -20.28 -32.94 -22.30
C LEU A 427 -20.96 -31.94 -23.24
N ASP A 428 -20.25 -31.50 -24.27
CA ASP A 428 -20.74 -30.54 -25.26
C ASP A 428 -21.34 -29.26 -24.62
N GLY A 429 -20.69 -28.79 -23.55
CA GLY A 429 -21.10 -27.61 -22.78
C GLY A 429 -22.18 -27.83 -21.73
N SER A 430 -22.76 -29.04 -21.63
CA SER A 430 -23.75 -29.40 -20.60
C SER A 430 -23.11 -30.17 -19.45
N VAL A 431 -23.53 -29.93 -18.21
CA VAL A 431 -23.00 -30.67 -17.05
C VAL A 431 -23.39 -32.14 -17.15
N LEU A 432 -22.38 -33.01 -17.20
CA LEU A 432 -22.52 -34.47 -17.23
C LEU A 432 -22.42 -35.07 -15.82
N ALA A 433 -21.43 -34.64 -15.04
CA ALA A 433 -21.18 -35.15 -13.69
C ALA A 433 -20.47 -34.10 -12.84
N ASN A 434 -20.56 -34.21 -11.52
CA ASN A 434 -19.73 -33.48 -10.58
C ASN A 434 -19.43 -34.34 -9.35
N GLY A 435 -18.38 -34.00 -8.61
CA GLY A 435 -17.99 -34.79 -7.43
C GLY A 435 -16.75 -34.23 -6.74
N THR A 436 -16.21 -35.03 -5.82
CA THR A 436 -14.91 -34.78 -5.19
C THR A 436 -13.90 -35.83 -5.64
N ALA A 437 -12.68 -35.40 -5.92
CA ALA A 437 -11.58 -36.26 -6.33
C ALA A 437 -10.55 -36.34 -5.18
N PRO A 438 -10.24 -37.55 -4.68
CA PRO A 438 -9.02 -37.76 -3.91
C PRO A 438 -7.78 -37.55 -4.80
N ASP A 439 -6.67 -37.12 -4.19
CA ASP A 439 -5.39 -36.93 -4.89
C ASP A 439 -4.94 -38.21 -5.61
N ASP A 440 -4.61 -38.08 -6.89
CA ASP A 440 -4.13 -39.13 -7.79
C ASP A 440 -5.01 -40.40 -7.82
N PHE A 441 -6.31 -40.25 -7.55
CA PHE A 441 -7.25 -41.36 -7.59
C PHE A 441 -8.01 -41.42 -8.92
N PRO A 442 -8.02 -42.57 -9.63
CA PRO A 442 -8.71 -42.68 -10.90
C PRO A 442 -10.23 -42.66 -10.70
N LEU A 443 -10.86 -41.63 -11.26
CA LEU A 443 -12.30 -41.51 -11.41
C LEU A 443 -12.73 -42.08 -12.76
N THR A 444 -13.98 -42.52 -12.86
CA THR A 444 -14.58 -42.97 -14.12
C THR A 444 -15.95 -42.33 -14.29
N ILE A 445 -16.17 -41.76 -15.48
CA ILE A 445 -17.46 -41.21 -15.88
C ILE A 445 -17.96 -41.92 -17.14
N GLU A 446 -19.26 -42.21 -17.16
CA GLU A 446 -19.94 -42.79 -18.31
C GLU A 446 -20.42 -41.65 -19.21
N VAL A 447 -19.95 -41.62 -20.46
CA VAL A 447 -20.25 -40.60 -21.46
C VAL A 447 -21.25 -41.18 -22.48
N PRO A 448 -22.48 -40.67 -22.57
CA PRO A 448 -23.43 -41.11 -23.59
C PRO A 448 -22.95 -40.68 -24.99
N LEU A 449 -22.99 -41.59 -25.95
CA LEU A 449 -22.54 -41.37 -27.32
C LEU A 449 -23.74 -41.13 -28.25
N THR A 450 -24.43 -40.00 -28.07
CA THR A 450 -25.63 -39.65 -28.85
C THR A 450 -25.32 -39.03 -30.21
N ALA A 451 -24.06 -38.64 -30.45
CA ALA A 451 -23.59 -38.03 -31.69
C ALA A 451 -22.24 -38.63 -32.14
N PRO A 452 -21.86 -38.48 -33.41
CA PRO A 452 -20.58 -39.00 -33.92
C PRO A 452 -19.35 -38.38 -33.26
N GLN A 453 -19.48 -37.17 -32.70
CA GLN A 453 -18.40 -36.45 -32.04
C GLN A 453 -18.93 -35.79 -30.78
N HIS A 454 -18.14 -35.88 -29.72
CA HIS A 454 -18.39 -35.28 -28.42
C HIS A 454 -17.12 -34.63 -27.88
N GLN A 455 -17.27 -33.52 -27.17
CA GLN A 455 -16.20 -32.91 -26.38
C GLN A 455 -16.52 -33.07 -24.90
N LEU A 456 -15.62 -33.74 -24.18
CA LEU A 456 -15.65 -33.86 -22.74
C LEU A 456 -14.64 -32.88 -22.13
N LEU A 457 -15.11 -31.97 -21.29
CA LEU A 457 -14.29 -31.04 -20.52
C LEU A 457 -14.39 -31.39 -19.03
N ILE A 458 -13.27 -31.58 -18.36
CA ILE A 458 -13.17 -31.69 -16.91
C ILE A 458 -12.67 -30.36 -16.37
N GLN A 459 -13.43 -29.77 -15.45
CA GLN A 459 -13.02 -28.65 -14.61
C GLN A 459 -12.69 -29.20 -13.23
N ALA A 460 -11.51 -28.88 -12.70
CA ALA A 460 -11.13 -29.13 -11.31
C ALA A 460 -11.03 -27.81 -10.54
N ILE A 461 -11.48 -27.81 -9.29
CA ILE A 461 -11.41 -26.67 -8.38
C ILE A 461 -10.79 -27.16 -7.08
N SER A 462 -9.63 -26.62 -6.73
CA SER A 462 -8.98 -26.93 -5.47
C SER A 462 -9.74 -26.34 -4.29
N ASN A 463 -9.42 -26.80 -3.07
CA ASN A 463 -9.96 -26.23 -1.84
C ASN A 463 -9.59 -24.73 -1.61
N LYS A 464 -8.69 -24.18 -2.43
CA LYS A 464 -8.27 -22.78 -2.49
C LYS A 464 -8.89 -22.01 -3.65
N GLU A 465 -9.91 -22.56 -4.32
CA GLU A 465 -10.60 -21.97 -5.46
C GLU A 465 -9.69 -21.72 -6.69
N ILE A 466 -8.64 -22.54 -6.85
CA ILE A 466 -7.80 -22.52 -8.06
C ILE A 466 -8.41 -23.48 -9.08
N TYR A 467 -8.60 -22.99 -10.30
CA TYR A 467 -9.28 -23.71 -11.37
C TYR A 467 -8.28 -24.34 -12.34
N SER A 468 -8.55 -25.58 -12.73
CA SER A 468 -7.88 -26.28 -13.83
C SER A 468 -8.90 -26.83 -14.82
N PHE A 469 -8.48 -26.99 -16.07
CA PHE A 469 -9.32 -27.46 -17.15
C PHE A 469 -8.53 -28.43 -18.03
N ALA A 470 -9.14 -29.56 -18.37
CA ALA A 470 -8.62 -30.47 -19.39
C ALA A 470 -9.78 -30.99 -20.23
N PHE A 471 -9.58 -31.15 -21.54
CA PHE A 471 -10.60 -31.65 -22.43
C PHE A 471 -10.08 -32.79 -23.31
N ILE A 472 -11.01 -33.62 -23.78
CA ILE A 472 -10.75 -34.72 -24.67
C ILE A 472 -11.90 -34.84 -25.68
N ASN A 473 -11.57 -35.15 -26.94
CA ASN A 473 -12.55 -35.35 -28.00
C ASN A 473 -12.84 -36.86 -28.15
N ILE A 474 -14.10 -37.23 -28.18
CA ILE A 474 -14.57 -38.61 -28.29
C ILE A 474 -15.27 -38.77 -29.62
N THR A 475 -14.90 -39.79 -30.40
CA THR A 475 -15.52 -40.08 -31.70
C THR A 475 -16.26 -41.42 -31.62
N SER A 476 -17.53 -41.43 -31.99
CA SER A 476 -18.34 -42.65 -32.08
C SER A 476 -18.62 -42.97 -33.54
N PHE A 477 -18.56 -44.26 -33.88
CA PHE A 477 -18.99 -44.75 -35.18
C PHE A 477 -20.26 -45.58 -34.99
N SER A 478 -21.39 -45.06 -35.48
CA SER A 478 -22.55 -45.92 -35.71
C SER A 478 -22.22 -46.80 -36.91
N GLN A 479 -22.12 -48.11 -36.70
CA GLN A 479 -22.32 -49.04 -37.82
C GLN A 479 -23.76 -48.84 -38.28
N GLU A 480 -23.98 -47.95 -39.24
CA GLU A 480 -25.15 -48.06 -40.09
C GLU A 480 -25.01 -49.43 -40.76
N PHE A 481 -25.81 -50.39 -40.28
CA PHE A 481 -26.03 -51.62 -41.00
C PHE A 481 -26.56 -51.22 -42.38
N GLU A 482 -25.68 -51.18 -43.38
CA GLU A 482 -26.07 -51.29 -44.79
C GLU A 482 -26.79 -52.65 -44.92
N THR A 483 -28.10 -52.65 -44.65
CA THR A 483 -28.98 -53.71 -45.14
C THR A 483 -29.00 -53.59 -46.65
N ASN A 484 -28.00 -54.20 -47.31
CA ASN A 484 -28.04 -54.53 -48.71
C ASN A 484 -29.26 -55.44 -48.95
N GLN A 485 -30.41 -54.85 -49.25
CA GLN A 485 -31.51 -55.53 -49.91
C GLN A 485 -31.10 -55.78 -51.36
N THR A 486 -30.40 -56.89 -51.60
CA THR A 486 -30.42 -57.57 -52.90
C THR A 486 -31.82 -58.14 -53.11
N THR A 487 -32.68 -57.36 -53.77
CA THR A 487 -33.95 -57.84 -54.30
C THR A 487 -33.66 -58.56 -55.62
N ASP A 488 -33.62 -59.89 -55.56
CA ASP A 488 -33.55 -60.77 -56.75
C ASP A 488 -34.75 -60.51 -57.67
N GLN A 489 -34.45 -60.04 -58.89
CA GLN A 489 -35.36 -60.15 -60.04
C GLN A 489 -35.29 -61.60 -60.54
N ASN A 490 -36.30 -62.42 -60.21
CA ASN A 490 -36.53 -63.66 -60.92
C ASN A 490 -37.56 -63.43 -62.04
N GLU A 491 -37.08 -63.59 -63.26
CA GLU A 491 -37.85 -63.80 -64.48
C GLU A 491 -38.77 -65.03 -64.33
N THR A 492 -39.97 -64.97 -64.89
CA THR A 492 -40.66 -66.19 -65.33
C THR A 492 -41.50 -65.87 -66.56
N THR A 493 -41.01 -66.36 -67.69
CA THR A 493 -41.75 -66.70 -68.90
C THR A 493 -42.80 -67.77 -68.63
N GLU A 494 -44.06 -67.49 -68.97
CA GLU A 494 -44.93 -68.29 -69.86
C GLU A 494 -46.19 -67.49 -70.25
#